data_AF-A0A0B1S1N5-F1
#
_entry.id   AF-A0A0B1S1N5-F1
#
_cell.length_a   1.000
_cell.length_b   1.000
_cell.length_c   1.000
_cell.angle_alpha   90.00
_cell.angle_beta   90.00
_cell.angle_gamma   90.00
#
_symmetry.space_group_name_H-M   'P 1'
#
loop_
_entity.id
_entity.type
_entity.pdbx_description
1 polymer ?
#
loop_
_entity_poly.entity_id
_entity_poly.type
_entity_poly.pdbx_seq_one_letter_code
_entity_poly.pdbx_strand_id
1 'polypeptide(L)'
;MFMFQFPKVLTVKQLEEELDEVERFLEKQANPSVFCHNDIVESNVLVRNEDGVRGDVVDESRLVIIDFEFGCYNHRAHEIANYMAEHGMRYELLSPPYYDTDLRAMEDEEYARTFCSAYLDQLYKDHDSEAKLKSQFLTGNREEDLCRLMAEGRRYLGLPHLFWGLWNMICAQVVACCRVLKEIRFLNVWNKMISEPSKGSFAYISTIA
;
A
#
# COMPACT_ATOMS: atom_id res chain seq x y z
N MET A 1 -8.17 7.79 -27.13
CA MET A 1 -6.94 8.03 -26.37
C MET A 1 -7.13 9.36 -25.65
N PHE A 2 -7.53 9.33 -24.37
CA PHE A 2 -7.57 10.54 -23.56
C PHE A 2 -6.13 10.92 -23.23
N MET A 3 -5.69 12.07 -23.71
CA MET A 3 -4.38 12.60 -23.38
C MET A 3 -4.52 13.31 -22.03
N PHE A 4 -4.17 12.63 -20.94
CA PHE A 4 -4.12 13.24 -19.63
C PHE A 4 -3.07 14.35 -19.67
N GLN A 5 -3.52 15.62 -19.64
CA GLN A 5 -2.62 16.74 -19.40
C GLN A 5 -2.50 16.93 -17.89
N PHE A 6 -1.34 16.57 -17.35
CA PHE A 6 -1.01 16.91 -15.98
C PHE A 6 -0.85 18.43 -15.84
N PRO A 7 -1.34 19.02 -14.73
CA PRO A 7 -1.18 20.45 -14.51
C PRO A 7 0.31 20.80 -14.38
N LYS A 8 0.75 21.88 -15.04
CA LYS A 8 2.14 22.36 -14.94
C LYS A 8 2.51 22.85 -13.54
N VAL A 9 1.51 23.23 -12.76
CA VAL A 9 1.64 23.71 -11.38
C VAL A 9 0.52 23.07 -10.58
N LEU A 10 0.88 22.45 -9.47
CA LEU A 10 -0.05 21.91 -8.48
C LEU A 10 0.00 22.80 -7.24
N THR A 11 -1.16 23.29 -6.80
CA THR A 11 -1.26 24.16 -5.62
C THR A 11 -1.62 23.35 -4.37
N VAL A 12 -1.30 23.89 -3.19
CA VAL A 12 -1.73 23.31 -1.91
C VAL A 12 -3.25 23.15 -1.84
N LYS A 13 -4.02 24.12 -2.35
CA LYS A 13 -5.48 24.05 -2.40
C LYS A 13 -5.97 22.86 -3.23
N GLN A 14 -5.34 22.59 -4.38
CA GLN A 14 -5.68 21.43 -5.20
C GLN A 14 -5.32 20.11 -4.51
N LEU A 15 -4.19 20.04 -3.81
CA LEU A 15 -3.86 18.86 -3.00
C LEU A 15 -4.88 18.62 -1.88
N GLU A 16 -5.36 19.68 -1.23
CA GLU A 16 -6.43 19.59 -0.24
C GLU A 16 -7.76 19.09 -0.86
N GLU A 17 -8.07 19.53 -2.08
CA GLU A 17 -9.25 19.06 -2.84
C GLU A 17 -9.12 17.57 -3.24
N GLU A 18 -7.92 17.09 -3.59
CA GLU A 18 -7.67 15.66 -3.83
C GLU A 18 -7.79 14.83 -2.55
N LEU A 19 -7.31 15.35 -1.41
CA LEU A 19 -7.49 14.71 -0.10
C LEU A 19 -8.98 14.61 0.28
N ASP A 20 -9.76 15.65 -0.02
CA ASP A 20 -11.22 15.67 0.12
C ASP A 20 -11.89 14.55 -0.70
N GLU A 21 -11.43 14.29 -1.93
CA GLU A 21 -11.93 13.19 -2.75
C GLU A 21 -11.52 11.81 -2.22
N VAL A 22 -10.30 11.67 -1.71
CA VAL A 22 -9.84 10.43 -1.08
C VAL A 22 -10.69 10.09 0.14
N GLU A 23 -10.99 11.06 1.00
CA GLU A 23 -11.88 10.84 2.15
C GLU A 23 -13.28 10.38 1.69
N ARG A 24 -13.88 11.05 0.71
CA ARG A 24 -15.17 10.65 0.12
C ARG A 24 -15.15 9.27 -0.51
N PHE A 25 -14.02 8.89 -1.11
CA PHE A 25 -13.82 7.57 -1.69
C PHE A 25 -13.79 6.51 -0.59
N LEU A 26 -12.98 6.72 0.46
CA LEU A 26 -12.79 5.80 1.57
C LEU A 26 -14.06 5.56 2.37
N GLU A 27 -14.85 6.60 2.62
CA GLU A 27 -16.15 6.51 3.32
C GLU A 27 -17.13 5.54 2.65
N LYS A 28 -16.95 5.26 1.35
CA LYS A 28 -17.81 4.37 0.56
C LYS A 28 -17.25 2.96 0.41
N GLN A 29 -16.03 2.69 0.87
CA GLN A 29 -15.42 1.38 0.70
C GLN A 29 -15.76 0.45 1.87
N ALA A 30 -16.33 -0.71 1.55
CA ALA A 30 -16.37 -1.83 2.48
C ALA A 30 -15.10 -2.66 2.28
N ASN A 31 -14.16 -2.59 3.24
CA ASN A 31 -12.94 -3.38 3.22
C ASN A 31 -12.56 -3.81 4.64
N PRO A 32 -12.02 -5.03 4.85
CA PRO A 32 -11.58 -5.43 6.18
C PRO A 32 -10.38 -4.59 6.63
N SER A 33 -10.46 -4.07 7.86
CA SER A 33 -9.31 -3.49 8.54
C SER A 33 -8.41 -4.59 9.08
N VAL A 34 -7.13 -4.55 8.72
CA VAL A 34 -6.09 -5.48 9.15
C VAL A 34 -4.85 -4.70 9.53
N PHE A 35 -3.91 -5.34 10.23
CA PHE A 35 -2.60 -4.74 10.42
C PHE A 35 -1.82 -4.81 9.11
N CYS A 36 -1.47 -3.65 8.57
CA CYS A 36 -0.74 -3.46 7.33
C CYS A 36 0.69 -2.98 7.65
N HIS A 37 1.64 -3.38 6.83
CA HIS A 37 2.99 -2.82 6.81
C HIS A 37 2.98 -1.43 6.16
N ASN A 38 2.15 -1.26 5.12
CA ASN A 38 1.99 -0.06 4.29
C ASN A 38 3.20 0.35 3.43
N ASP A 39 4.34 -0.29 3.61
CA ASP A 39 5.57 -0.03 2.84
C ASP A 39 6.29 -1.33 2.42
N ILE A 40 5.57 -2.25 1.79
CA ILE A 40 6.19 -3.49 1.27
C ILE A 40 6.88 -3.20 -0.06
N VAL A 41 8.19 -3.00 0.04
CA VAL A 41 9.16 -2.88 -1.07
C VAL A 41 10.18 -4.03 -1.00
N GLU A 42 10.93 -4.27 -2.09
CA GLU A 42 11.90 -5.37 -2.13
C GLU A 42 13.00 -5.24 -1.07
N SER A 43 13.37 -4.02 -0.67
CA SER A 43 14.37 -3.79 0.37
C SER A 43 13.89 -4.17 1.77
N ASN A 44 12.57 -4.24 1.98
CA ASN A 44 11.94 -4.57 3.27
C ASN A 44 11.61 -6.06 3.41
N VAL A 45 11.86 -6.86 2.36
CA VAL A 45 11.67 -8.32 2.37
C VAL A 45 13.03 -9.01 2.28
N LEU A 46 13.52 -9.48 3.42
CA LEU A 46 14.82 -10.14 3.53
C LEU A 46 14.69 -11.65 3.42
N VAL A 47 15.74 -12.30 2.91
CA VAL A 47 15.89 -13.76 2.90
C VAL A 47 16.97 -14.15 3.90
N ARG A 48 16.62 -14.97 4.91
CA ARG A 48 17.62 -15.51 5.85
C ARG A 48 18.61 -16.40 5.12
N ASN A 49 19.90 -16.18 5.37
CA ASN A 49 20.96 -17.07 4.89
C ASN A 49 20.98 -18.34 5.74
N GLU A 50 20.93 -19.50 5.07
CA GLU A 50 21.12 -20.80 5.70
C GLU A 50 22.29 -21.51 5.02
N ASP A 51 23.18 -22.07 5.83
CA ASP A 51 24.35 -22.79 5.33
C ASP A 51 23.92 -24.00 4.49
N GLY A 52 24.36 -24.04 3.23
CA GLY A 52 24.14 -25.18 2.33
C GLY A 52 22.95 -25.04 1.37
N VAL A 53 22.09 -24.03 1.51
CA VAL A 53 21.05 -23.74 0.51
C VAL A 53 21.63 -22.83 -0.56
N ARG A 54 21.95 -23.38 -1.73
CA ARG A 54 22.37 -22.64 -2.93
C ARG A 54 21.32 -22.79 -4.02
N GLY A 55 20.78 -21.68 -4.50
CA GLY A 55 19.82 -21.64 -5.62
C GLY A 55 18.78 -20.53 -5.45
N ASP A 56 18.03 -20.27 -6.52
CA ASP A 56 17.02 -19.18 -6.59
C ASP A 56 15.68 -19.54 -5.94
N VAL A 57 15.55 -20.77 -5.40
CA VAL A 57 14.33 -21.22 -4.71
C VAL A 57 14.37 -20.76 -3.26
N VAL A 58 13.47 -19.84 -2.92
CA VAL A 58 13.32 -19.29 -1.56
C VAL A 58 12.18 -20.03 -0.85
N ASP A 59 12.48 -20.59 0.32
CA ASP A 59 11.47 -21.11 1.24
C ASP A 59 10.78 -19.94 1.97
N GLU A 60 9.45 -19.98 2.06
CA GLU A 60 8.65 -18.98 2.78
C GLU A 60 9.11 -18.81 4.24
N SER A 61 9.60 -19.89 4.87
CA SER A 61 10.11 -19.87 6.25
C SER A 61 11.36 -18.99 6.42
N ARG A 62 12.06 -18.69 5.32
CA ARG A 62 13.27 -17.85 5.29
C ARG A 62 12.96 -16.39 5.00
N LEU A 63 11.74 -16.06 4.58
CA LEU A 63 11.33 -14.68 4.34
C LEU A 63 11.11 -13.96 5.67
N VAL A 64 11.63 -12.73 5.75
CA VAL A 64 11.47 -11.85 6.91
C VAL A 64 11.10 -10.47 6.41
N ILE A 65 9.93 -10.00 6.84
CA ILE A 65 9.52 -8.62 6.62
C ILE A 65 10.07 -7.78 7.76
N ILE A 66 10.71 -6.66 7.43
CA ILE A 66 11.31 -5.71 8.37
C ILE A 66 10.80 -4.29 8.10
N ASP A 67 11.13 -3.36 8.98
CA ASP A 67 10.90 -1.92 8.80
C ASP A 67 9.43 -1.47 8.80
N PHE A 68 8.72 -1.82 9.87
CA PHE A 68 7.32 -1.45 10.09
C PHE A 68 7.13 0.02 10.54
N GLU A 69 7.93 0.97 10.04
CA GLU A 69 7.83 2.38 10.46
C GLU A 69 6.49 3.03 10.07
N PHE A 70 5.89 2.56 8.97
CA PHE A 70 4.53 2.91 8.53
C PHE A 70 3.47 1.90 8.97
N GLY A 71 3.86 0.89 9.76
CA GLY A 71 3.01 -0.22 10.16
C GLY A 71 1.83 0.23 11.04
N CYS A 72 0.60 -0.02 10.59
CA CYS A 72 -0.61 0.35 11.32
C CYS A 72 -1.83 -0.42 10.82
N TYR A 73 -2.96 -0.31 11.53
CA TYR A 73 -4.23 -0.84 11.01
C TYR A 73 -4.66 -0.02 9.79
N ASN A 74 -4.98 -0.68 8.70
CA ASN A 74 -5.45 -0.06 7.46
C ASN A 74 -6.35 -1.06 6.70
N HIS A 75 -6.95 -0.64 5.59
CA HIS A 75 -7.64 -1.54 4.68
C HIS A 75 -6.63 -2.44 3.97
N ARG A 76 -6.87 -3.76 3.93
CA ARG A 76 -5.98 -4.69 3.19
C ARG A 76 -5.81 -4.30 1.73
N ALA A 77 -6.83 -3.67 1.14
CA ALA A 77 -6.80 -3.17 -0.23
C ALA A 77 -5.65 -2.17 -0.46
N HIS A 78 -5.30 -1.37 0.55
CA HIS A 78 -4.18 -0.44 0.46
C HIS A 78 -2.83 -1.17 0.37
N GLU A 79 -2.62 -2.20 1.18
CA GLU A 79 -1.40 -3.03 1.13
C GLU A 79 -1.25 -3.71 -0.24
N ILE A 80 -2.35 -4.31 -0.74
CA ILE A 80 -2.39 -4.96 -2.06
C ILE A 80 -2.10 -3.93 -3.16
N ALA A 81 -2.69 -2.73 -3.08
CA ALA A 81 -2.46 -1.65 -4.02
C ALA A 81 -1.02 -1.13 -3.98
N ASN A 82 -0.43 -0.97 -2.80
CA ASN A 82 0.96 -0.54 -2.63
C ASN A 82 1.90 -1.55 -3.28
N TYR A 83 1.69 -2.85 -3.02
CA TYR A 83 2.49 -3.92 -3.64
C TYR A 83 2.41 -3.89 -5.18
N MET A 84 1.22 -3.66 -5.75
CA MET A 84 1.06 -3.50 -7.20
C MET A 84 1.77 -2.25 -7.73
N ALA A 85 1.70 -1.12 -7.01
CA ALA A 85 2.39 0.11 -7.39
C ALA A 85 3.91 -0.08 -7.39
N GLU A 86 4.45 -0.73 -6.36
CA GLU A 86 5.88 -1.01 -6.23
C GLU A 86 6.42 -1.95 -7.32
N HIS A 87 5.59 -2.83 -7.87
CA HIS A 87 6.00 -3.65 -9.02
C HIS A 87 6.46 -2.82 -10.24
N GLY A 88 5.88 -1.62 -10.40
CA GLY A 88 6.30 -0.69 -11.45
C GLY A 88 7.36 0.31 -11.02
N MET A 89 7.88 0.23 -9.79
CA MET A 89 8.97 1.08 -9.33
C MET A 89 10.31 0.38 -9.58
N ARG A 90 11.31 1.18 -10.01
CA ARG A 90 12.68 0.70 -10.17
C ARG A 90 13.61 1.65 -9.46
N TYR A 91 14.23 1.17 -8.39
CA TYR A 91 15.17 1.93 -7.59
C TYR A 91 16.63 1.70 -8.02
N GLU A 92 17.57 2.34 -7.32
CA GLU A 92 19.03 2.15 -7.45
C GLU A 92 19.60 2.43 -8.86
N LEU A 93 18.96 3.31 -9.63
CA LEU A 93 19.52 3.73 -10.92
C LEU A 93 20.74 4.64 -10.70
N LEU A 94 21.72 4.59 -11.61
CA LEU A 94 23.00 5.30 -11.44
C LEU A 94 22.91 6.81 -11.73
N SER A 95 21.82 7.28 -12.34
CA SER A 95 21.65 8.66 -12.77
C SER A 95 20.37 9.28 -12.22
N PRO A 96 20.35 10.59 -11.92
CA PRO A 96 19.13 11.29 -11.52
C PRO A 96 17.95 11.01 -12.47
N PRO A 97 16.73 10.81 -11.93
CA PRO A 97 16.34 10.96 -10.52
C PRO A 97 16.62 9.74 -9.63
N TYR A 98 17.45 8.79 -10.08
CA TYR A 98 17.85 7.55 -9.38
C TYR A 98 16.75 6.48 -9.23
N TYR A 99 15.59 6.73 -9.82
CA TYR A 99 14.50 5.78 -9.96
C TYR A 99 13.81 5.94 -11.33
N ASP A 100 13.03 4.94 -11.73
CA ASP A 100 12.15 4.97 -12.91
C ASP A 100 10.80 4.31 -12.58
N THR A 101 9.80 4.58 -13.40
CA THR A 101 8.43 4.11 -13.21
C THR A 101 7.89 3.45 -14.48
N ASP A 102 7.33 2.25 -14.35
CA ASP A 102 6.63 1.54 -15.42
C ASP A 102 5.16 1.34 -15.05
N LEU A 103 4.30 2.21 -15.58
CA LEU A 103 2.84 2.12 -15.38
C LEU A 103 2.24 0.81 -15.89
N ARG A 104 2.84 0.17 -16.90
CA ARG A 104 2.33 -1.10 -17.43
C ARG A 104 2.58 -2.23 -16.44
N ALA A 105 3.73 -2.22 -15.76
CA ALA A 105 4.01 -3.16 -14.69
C ALA A 105 3.05 -2.93 -13.50
N MET A 106 2.76 -1.68 -13.14
CA MET A 106 1.77 -1.39 -12.08
C MET A 106 0.37 -1.95 -12.41
N GLU A 107 0.01 -1.97 -13.70
CA GLU A 107 -1.27 -2.47 -14.21
C GLU A 107 -1.24 -3.93 -14.68
N ASP A 108 -0.17 -4.69 -14.39
CA ASP A 108 -0.04 -6.09 -14.81
C ASP A 108 -1.06 -6.97 -14.06
N GLU A 109 -2.01 -7.54 -14.81
CA GLU A 109 -3.08 -8.38 -14.28
C GLU A 109 -2.61 -9.79 -13.89
N GLU A 110 -1.58 -10.32 -14.57
CA GLU A 110 -1.02 -11.64 -14.25
C GLU A 110 -0.19 -11.56 -12.96
N TYR A 111 0.57 -10.49 -12.79
CA TYR A 111 1.29 -10.21 -11.55
C TYR A 111 0.33 -10.00 -10.39
N ALA A 112 -0.70 -9.15 -10.57
CA ALA A 112 -1.76 -8.93 -9.59
C ALA A 112 -2.45 -10.25 -9.17
N ARG A 113 -2.78 -11.10 -10.15
CA ARG A 113 -3.39 -12.42 -9.89
C ARG A 113 -2.46 -13.33 -9.11
N THR A 114 -1.17 -13.35 -9.43
CA THR A 114 -0.17 -14.17 -8.76
C THR A 114 -0.08 -13.80 -7.28
N PHE A 115 0.10 -12.52 -6.98
CA PHE A 115 0.15 -12.03 -5.60
C PHE A 115 -1.16 -12.28 -4.85
N CYS A 116 -2.31 -11.89 -5.42
CA CYS A 116 -3.61 -12.06 -4.76
C CYS A 116 -3.96 -13.53 -4.54
N SER A 117 -3.53 -14.43 -5.44
CA SER A 117 -3.72 -15.88 -5.29
C SER A 117 -2.94 -16.40 -4.08
N ALA A 118 -1.65 -16.06 -3.98
CA ALA A 118 -0.82 -16.50 -2.85
C ALA A 118 -1.34 -15.94 -1.51
N TYR A 119 -1.73 -14.65 -1.50
CA TYR A 119 -2.34 -14.00 -0.35
C TYR A 119 -3.65 -14.67 0.07
N LEU A 120 -4.53 -15.00 -0.89
CA LEU A 120 -5.80 -15.69 -0.62
C LEU A 120 -5.59 -17.11 -0.08
N ASP A 121 -4.64 -17.85 -0.65
CA ASP A 121 -4.32 -19.21 -0.19
C ASP A 121 -3.85 -19.18 1.26
N GLN A 122 -3.03 -18.19 1.65
CA GLN A 122 -2.63 -18.01 3.04
C GLN A 122 -3.80 -17.59 3.93
N LEU A 123 -4.65 -16.65 3.49
CA LEU A 123 -5.86 -16.26 4.22
C LEU A 123 -6.78 -17.45 4.49
N TYR A 124 -6.98 -18.35 3.53
CA TYR A 124 -7.81 -19.54 3.75
C TYR A 124 -7.21 -20.53 4.75
N LYS A 125 -5.87 -20.64 4.83
CA LYS A 125 -5.22 -21.44 5.88
C LYS A 125 -5.44 -20.83 7.26
N ASP A 126 -5.34 -19.51 7.38
CA ASP A 126 -5.43 -18.82 8.67
C ASP A 126 -6.89 -18.64 9.15
N HIS A 127 -7.82 -18.57 8.19
CA HIS A 127 -9.25 -18.33 8.40
C HIS A 127 -10.11 -19.56 8.06
N ASP A 128 -9.79 -20.70 8.67
CA ASP A 128 -10.38 -22.03 8.45
C ASP A 128 -11.86 -22.24 8.86
N SER A 129 -12.60 -21.19 9.25
CA SER A 129 -14.00 -21.30 9.65
C SER A 129 -14.85 -20.20 9.04
N GLU A 130 -16.14 -20.45 8.85
CA GLU A 130 -17.07 -19.50 8.23
C GLU A 130 -17.07 -18.14 8.95
N ALA A 131 -16.98 -18.14 10.29
CA ALA A 131 -16.90 -16.90 11.07
C ALA A 131 -15.61 -16.11 10.80
N LYS A 132 -14.46 -16.80 10.68
CA LYS A 132 -13.18 -16.18 10.35
C LYS A 132 -13.10 -15.72 8.89
N LEU A 133 -13.72 -16.43 7.95
CA LEU A 133 -13.82 -15.98 6.55
C LEU A 133 -14.66 -14.70 6.46
N LYS A 134 -15.79 -14.65 7.16
CA LYS A 134 -16.65 -13.46 7.21
C LYS A 134 -15.94 -12.24 7.79
N SER A 135 -15.02 -12.40 8.75
CA SER A 135 -14.24 -11.26 9.26
C SER A 135 -13.28 -10.66 8.23
N GLN A 136 -12.88 -11.45 7.23
CA GLN A 136 -12.08 -11.02 6.07
C GLN A 136 -12.93 -10.73 4.84
N PHE A 137 -14.25 -10.65 5.00
CA PHE A 137 -15.22 -10.43 3.92
C PHE A 137 -15.03 -11.45 2.79
N LEU A 138 -14.74 -12.71 3.13
CA LEU A 138 -14.59 -13.84 2.22
C LEU A 138 -15.86 -14.69 2.22
N THR A 139 -16.16 -15.29 1.07
CA THR A 139 -17.35 -16.15 0.85
C THR A 139 -17.03 -17.63 0.98
N GLY A 140 -15.76 -18.01 0.86
CA GLY A 140 -15.33 -19.40 0.73
C GLY A 140 -15.37 -19.90 -0.72
N ASN A 141 -15.84 -19.09 -1.67
CA ASN A 141 -15.67 -19.35 -3.09
C ASN A 141 -14.36 -18.70 -3.57
N ARG A 142 -13.35 -19.54 -3.81
CA ARG A 142 -11.99 -19.09 -4.13
C ARG A 142 -11.93 -18.14 -5.32
N GLU A 143 -12.66 -18.42 -6.40
CA GLU A 143 -12.57 -17.57 -7.61
C GLU A 143 -13.24 -16.21 -7.38
N GLU A 144 -14.38 -16.20 -6.68
CA GLU A 144 -15.08 -14.96 -6.33
C GLU A 144 -14.23 -14.10 -5.38
N ASP A 145 -13.65 -14.72 -4.36
CA ASP A 145 -12.81 -14.06 -3.37
C ASP A 145 -11.49 -13.54 -3.99
N LEU A 146 -10.91 -14.27 -4.95
CA LEU A 146 -9.74 -13.82 -5.71
C LEU A 146 -10.08 -12.59 -6.58
N CYS A 147 -11.19 -12.65 -7.33
CA CYS A 147 -11.66 -11.51 -8.11
C CYS A 147 -11.95 -10.30 -7.21
N ARG A 148 -12.49 -10.53 -6.01
CA ARG A 148 -12.72 -9.48 -5.00
C ARG A 148 -11.42 -8.83 -4.56
N LEU A 149 -10.40 -9.61 -4.17
CA LEU A 149 -9.10 -9.09 -3.73
C LEU A 149 -8.42 -8.26 -4.82
N MET A 150 -8.40 -8.75 -6.06
CA MET A 150 -7.84 -8.01 -7.19
C MET A 150 -8.59 -6.68 -7.42
N ALA A 151 -9.93 -6.71 -7.40
CA ALA A 151 -10.75 -5.51 -7.57
C ALA A 151 -10.64 -4.52 -6.40
N GLU A 152 -10.43 -5.01 -5.18
CA GLU A 152 -10.10 -4.17 -4.01
C GLU A 152 -8.77 -3.44 -4.23
N GLY A 153 -7.69 -4.15 -4.55
CA GLY A 153 -6.38 -3.55 -4.81
C GLY A 153 -6.41 -2.53 -5.96
N ARG A 154 -7.03 -2.87 -7.09
CA ARG A 154 -7.15 -1.96 -8.24
C ARG A 154 -7.88 -0.67 -7.91
N ARG A 155 -8.94 -0.73 -7.10
CA ARG A 155 -9.67 0.48 -6.66
C ARG A 155 -8.81 1.41 -5.79
N TYR A 156 -7.84 0.84 -5.08
CA TYR A 156 -6.96 1.58 -4.17
C TYR A 156 -5.67 2.05 -4.83
N LEU A 157 -5.39 1.69 -6.09
CA LEU A 157 -4.09 1.95 -6.74
C LEU A 157 -3.68 3.43 -6.76
N GLY A 158 -4.64 4.36 -6.82
CA GLY A 158 -4.34 5.80 -6.74
C GLY A 158 -3.85 6.29 -5.38
N LEU A 159 -4.14 5.56 -4.29
CA LEU A 159 -3.85 6.00 -2.93
C LEU A 159 -2.35 5.96 -2.60
N PRO A 160 -1.60 4.86 -2.87
CA PRO A 160 -0.15 4.83 -2.71
C PRO A 160 0.55 5.94 -3.50
N HIS A 161 0.11 6.22 -4.73
CA HIS A 161 0.69 7.30 -5.54
C HIS A 161 0.52 8.67 -4.90
N LEU A 162 -0.67 8.97 -4.38
CA LEU A 162 -0.90 10.22 -3.67
C LEU A 162 -0.10 10.28 -2.37
N PHE A 163 -0.07 9.18 -1.61
CA PHE A 163 0.62 9.10 -0.33
C PHE A 163 2.12 9.32 -0.48
N TRP A 164 2.80 8.53 -1.31
CA TRP A 164 4.24 8.64 -1.53
C TRP A 164 4.61 9.92 -2.28
N GLY A 165 3.74 10.41 -3.16
CA GLY A 165 3.90 11.71 -3.82
C GLY A 165 3.93 12.86 -2.79
N LEU A 166 2.98 12.89 -1.87
CA LEU A 166 2.94 13.87 -0.78
C LEU A 166 4.11 13.71 0.18
N TRP A 167 4.43 12.49 0.59
CA TRP A 167 5.58 12.18 1.44
C TRP A 167 6.89 12.72 0.85
N ASN A 168 7.16 12.42 -0.43
CA ASN A 168 8.36 12.88 -1.11
C ASN A 168 8.46 14.41 -1.19
N MET A 169 7.35 15.10 -1.44
CA MET A 169 7.32 16.57 -1.44
C MET A 169 7.60 17.15 -0.05
N ILE A 170 7.09 16.51 1.02
CA ILE A 170 7.35 16.92 2.41
C ILE A 170 8.82 16.66 2.77
N CYS A 171 9.36 15.49 2.44
CA CYS A 171 10.77 15.14 2.68
C CYS A 171 11.71 16.11 1.96
N ALA A 172 11.44 16.43 0.68
CA ALA A 172 12.21 17.42 -0.06
C ALA A 172 12.23 18.80 0.63
N GLN A 173 11.13 19.18 1.27
CA GLN A 173 11.01 20.44 2.02
C GLN A 173 11.76 20.45 3.33
N VAL A 174 11.73 19.33 4.06
CA VAL A 174 12.52 19.17 5.29
C VAL A 174 14.01 19.25 4.96
N VAL A 175 14.45 18.59 3.88
CA VAL A 175 15.84 18.63 3.41
C VAL A 175 16.22 20.01 2.86
N ALA A 176 15.33 20.69 2.13
CA ALA A 176 15.57 22.02 1.56
C ALA A 176 15.31 23.20 2.53
N CYS A 177 14.90 22.94 3.78
CA CYS A 177 14.53 23.96 4.78
C CYS A 177 13.41 24.94 4.33
N CYS A 178 12.56 24.54 3.39
CA CYS A 178 11.38 25.30 2.94
C CYS A 178 10.12 24.74 3.63
N ARG A 179 9.23 25.58 4.17
CA ARG A 179 8.09 25.13 5.02
C ARG A 179 6.71 25.34 4.37
N VAL A 180 6.51 24.93 3.13
CA VAL A 180 5.26 25.22 2.39
C VAL A 180 4.17 24.16 2.61
N LEU A 181 4.53 22.90 2.91
CA LEU A 181 3.58 21.78 3.03
C LEU A 181 3.31 21.34 4.47
N LYS A 182 3.86 22.03 5.49
CA LYS A 182 3.64 21.70 6.90
C LYS A 182 2.18 21.84 7.35
N GLU A 183 1.37 22.56 6.59
CA GLU A 183 -0.03 22.82 6.89
C GLU A 183 -1.01 21.91 6.12
N ILE A 184 -0.51 21.07 5.20
CA ILE A 184 -1.38 20.11 4.50
C ILE A 184 -1.88 19.09 5.50
N ARG A 185 -3.18 18.81 5.47
CA ARG A 185 -3.83 17.83 6.36
C ARG A 185 -3.50 16.37 6.05
N PHE A 186 -2.43 16.12 5.29
CA PHE A 186 -1.99 14.80 4.83
C PHE A 186 -1.86 13.81 5.97
N LEU A 187 -1.13 14.19 7.04
CA LEU A 187 -0.99 13.35 8.22
C LEU A 187 -2.34 13.09 8.93
N ASN A 188 -3.28 14.03 8.87
CA ASN A 188 -4.61 13.83 9.44
C ASN A 188 -5.44 12.83 8.61
N VAL A 189 -5.37 12.90 7.27
CA VAL A 189 -6.05 11.95 6.39
C VAL A 189 -5.45 10.56 6.51
N TRP A 190 -4.12 10.46 6.57
CA TRP A 190 -3.43 9.21 6.87
C TRP A 190 -3.88 8.64 8.23
N ASN A 191 -3.85 9.45 9.28
CA ASN A 191 -4.33 9.03 10.60
C ASN A 191 -5.83 8.65 10.61
N LYS A 192 -6.65 9.22 9.72
CA LYS A 192 -8.06 8.84 9.56
C LYS A 192 -8.21 7.48 8.86
N MET A 193 -7.40 7.17 7.85
CA MET A 193 -7.30 5.81 7.29
C MET A 193 -6.94 4.78 8.38
N ILE A 194 -6.15 5.21 9.36
CA ILE A 194 -5.70 4.38 10.48
C ILE A 194 -6.77 4.22 11.58
N SER A 195 -7.67 5.19 11.75
CA SER A 195 -8.45 5.36 12.99
C SER A 195 -9.94 5.01 12.92
N GLU A 196 -10.40 4.25 11.92
CA GLU A 196 -11.77 3.70 11.94
C GLU A 196 -11.84 2.16 12.02
N PRO A 197 -11.43 1.55 13.15
CA PRO A 197 -12.04 0.31 13.58
C PRO A 197 -13.40 0.69 14.18
N SER A 198 -14.48 0.47 13.44
CA SER A 198 -15.89 0.59 13.87
C SER A 198 -16.07 0.88 15.38
N LYS A 199 -16.16 2.16 15.75
CA LYS A 199 -16.35 2.65 17.12
C LYS A 199 -15.29 2.20 18.15
N GLY A 200 -14.22 2.99 18.24
CA GLY A 200 -13.52 3.27 19.48
C GLY A 200 -12.43 2.28 19.87
N SER A 201 -11.17 2.69 19.70
CA SER A 201 -10.17 2.88 20.75
C SER A 201 -8.80 3.04 20.10
N PHE A 202 -8.07 4.08 20.51
CA PHE A 202 -6.75 4.46 20.02
C PHE A 202 -5.68 3.45 20.41
N ALA A 203 -4.78 3.15 19.47
CA ALA A 203 -3.40 2.79 19.79
C ALA A 203 -2.48 3.51 18.79
N TYR A 204 -1.96 4.65 19.25
CA TYR A 204 -0.81 5.32 18.67
C TYR A 204 0.39 4.35 18.67
N ILE A 205 1.06 4.18 17.54
CA ILE A 205 2.49 3.86 17.51
C ILE A 205 3.18 5.09 16.93
N SER A 206 3.36 6.11 17.78
CA SER A 206 4.35 7.16 17.53
C SER A 206 5.68 6.69 18.07
N THR A 207 6.56 6.23 17.20
CA THR A 207 8.01 6.30 17.42
C THR A 207 8.68 6.50 16.07
N ILE A 208 8.54 7.71 15.54
CA ILE A 208 9.60 8.32 14.74
C ILE A 208 10.51 9.00 15.76
N ALA A 209 11.70 8.45 15.95
CA ALA A 209 12.83 9.08 16.63
C ALA A 209 14.05 8.92 15.73
#